data_AF-A0A0W7VW52-F1
#
_entry.id   AF-A0A0W7VW52-F1
#
_cell.length_a   1.000
_cell.length_b   1.000
_cell.length_c   1.000
_cell.angle_alpha   90.00
_cell.angle_beta   90.00
_cell.angle_gamma   90.00
#
_symmetry.space_group_name_H-M   'P 1'
#
loop_
_entity.id
_entity.type
_entity.pdbx_description
1 polymer ?
#
loop_
_entity_poly.entity_id
_entity_poly.type
_entity_poly.pdbx_seq_one_letter_code
_entity_poly.pdbx_strand_id
1 'polypeptide(L)'
;MMSGEAWLFLLAVLINAVNLFLQVFFTIMYSDLECDYINPIDLCNRLNAYILPEAAVHGFLTFLFLINGYWVALILNLPLLGYNIKKIVDNTHLLDATEIFRKLNVHKKESFIKLAFHLIMFFFYLYSMIVALIRDESS
;
A
#
# COMPACT_ATOMS: atom_id res chain seq x y z
N MET A 1 24.64 -5.02 17.95
CA MET A 1 23.18 -5.00 18.19
C MET A 1 22.58 -4.20 17.04
N MET A 2 21.50 -4.65 16.39
CA MET A 2 20.91 -3.90 15.26
C MET A 2 20.49 -2.49 15.71
N SER A 3 20.86 -1.46 14.96
CA SER A 3 20.46 -0.08 15.19
C SER A 3 18.96 0.11 15.01
N GLY A 4 18.42 1.16 15.65
CA GLY A 4 17.02 1.56 15.49
C GLY A 4 16.63 1.83 14.04
N GLU A 5 17.59 2.26 13.20
CA GLU A 5 17.39 2.46 11.76
C GLU A 5 17.08 1.14 11.05
N ALA A 6 17.89 0.10 11.30
CA ALA A 6 17.71 -1.22 10.70
C ALA A 6 16.37 -1.85 11.10
N TRP A 7 15.96 -1.67 12.36
CA TRP A 7 14.64 -2.10 12.84
C TRP A 7 13.48 -1.38 12.15
N LEU A 8 13.60 -0.06 11.95
CA LEU A 8 12.58 0.72 11.25
C LEU A 8 12.41 0.24 9.80
N PHE A 9 13.52 0.04 9.07
CA PHE A 9 13.45 -0.43 7.69
C PHE A 9 13.02 -1.89 7.58
N LEU A 10 13.38 -2.74 8.55
CA LEU A 10 12.83 -4.11 8.62
C LEU A 10 11.30 -4.08 8.78
N LEU A 11 10.79 -3.26 9.70
CA LEU A 11 9.35 -3.07 9.87
C LEU A 11 8.71 -2.54 8.58
N ALA A 12 9.36 -1.59 7.91
CA ALA A 12 8.89 -1.05 6.63
C ALA A 12 8.78 -2.11 5.54
N VAL A 13 9.79 -2.99 5.42
CA VAL A 13 9.76 -4.12 4.47
C VAL A 13 8.59 -5.05 4.77
N LEU A 14 8.39 -5.43 6.04
CA LEU A 14 7.31 -6.34 6.45
C LEU A 14 5.93 -5.74 6.19
N ILE A 15 5.71 -4.48 6.60
CA ILE A 15 4.45 -3.77 6.40
C ILE A 15 4.17 -3.58 4.90
N ASN A 16 5.17 -3.15 4.13
CA ASN A 16 5.01 -2.95 2.70
C ASN A 16 4.76 -4.26 1.95
N ALA A 17 5.33 -5.39 2.41
CA ALA A 17 5.03 -6.71 1.88
C ALA A 17 3.56 -7.08 2.08
N VAL A 18 2.99 -6.82 3.26
CA VAL A 18 1.55 -7.03 3.52
C VAL A 18 0.70 -6.21 2.55
N ASN A 19 1.01 -4.92 2.36
CA ASN A 19 0.28 -4.10 1.38
C ASN A 19 0.45 -4.61 -0.04
N LEU A 20 1.63 -5.10 -0.42
CA LEU A 20 1.86 -5.70 -1.74
C LEU A 20 0.96 -6.92 -1.96
N PHE A 21 0.86 -7.82 -0.98
CA PHE A 21 -0.06 -8.96 -1.04
C PHE A 21 -1.53 -8.51 -1.10
N LEU A 22 -1.93 -7.48 -0.36
CA LEU A 22 -3.27 -6.91 -0.45
C LEU A 22 -3.57 -6.35 -1.85
N GLN A 23 -2.61 -5.68 -2.49
CA GLN A 23 -2.78 -5.16 -3.85
C GLN A 23 -2.87 -6.28 -4.91
N VAL A 24 -2.15 -7.40 -4.71
CA VAL A 24 -2.33 -8.60 -5.54
C VAL A 24 -3.74 -9.15 -5.37
N PHE A 25 -4.22 -9.30 -4.12
CA PHE A 25 -5.57 -9.74 -3.83
C PHE A 25 -6.64 -8.84 -4.47
N PHE A 26 -6.49 -7.51 -4.38
CA PHE A 26 -7.40 -6.55 -5.02
C PHE A 26 -7.42 -6.71 -6.54
N THR A 27 -6.24 -6.84 -7.15
CA THR A 27 -6.10 -7.02 -8.60
C THR A 27 -6.77 -8.30 -9.08
N ILE A 28 -6.62 -9.41 -8.33
CA ILE A 28 -7.30 -10.68 -8.63
C ILE A 28 -8.82 -10.51 -8.51
N MET A 29 -9.32 -9.91 -7.42
CA MET A 29 -10.77 -9.70 -7.26
C MET A 29 -11.38 -8.86 -8.39
N TYR A 30 -10.70 -7.80 -8.83
CA TYR A 30 -11.17 -7.03 -9.98
C TYR A 30 -11.14 -7.85 -11.28
N SER A 31 -10.14 -8.71 -11.47
CA SER A 31 -10.07 -9.61 -12.63
C SER A 31 -11.15 -10.69 -12.57
N ASP A 32 -11.46 -11.23 -11.40
CA ASP A 32 -12.54 -12.19 -11.19
C ASP A 32 -13.90 -11.57 -11.51
N LEU A 33 -14.10 -10.29 -11.16
CA LEU A 33 -15.32 -9.55 -11.54
C LEU A 33 -15.38 -9.28 -13.05
N GLU A 34 -14.25 -8.97 -13.69
CA GLU A 34 -14.18 -8.74 -15.14
C GLU A 34 -14.49 -10.00 -15.95
N CYS A 35 -14.13 -11.18 -15.43
CA CYS A 35 -14.41 -12.49 -16.02
C CYS A 35 -15.75 -13.09 -15.56
N ASP A 36 -16.61 -12.31 -14.88
CA ASP A 36 -17.91 -12.75 -14.34
C ASP A 36 -17.82 -13.96 -13.37
N TYR A 37 -16.69 -14.16 -12.69
CA TYR A 37 -16.50 -15.22 -11.70
C TYR A 37 -17.09 -14.90 -10.32
N ILE A 38 -17.24 -13.62 -9.97
CA ILE A 38 -17.78 -13.16 -8.68
C ILE A 38 -18.83 -12.08 -8.87
N ASN A 39 -19.82 -12.02 -7.97
CA ASN A 39 -20.83 -10.97 -7.99
C ASN A 39 -20.26 -9.63 -7.53
N PRO A 40 -20.77 -8.49 -8.06
CA PRO A 40 -20.33 -7.16 -7.65
C PRO A 40 -20.55 -6.87 -6.16
N ILE A 41 -21.62 -7.41 -5.56
CA ILE A 41 -21.94 -7.25 -4.14
C ILE A 41 -20.89 -7.95 -3.26
N ASP A 42 -20.54 -9.18 -3.61
CA ASP A 42 -19.55 -9.97 -2.87
C ASP A 42 -18.17 -9.31 -2.93
N LEU A 43 -17.79 -8.79 -4.10
CA LEU A 43 -16.55 -8.02 -4.28
C LEU A 43 -16.55 -6.75 -3.42
N CYS A 44 -17.62 -5.95 -3.46
CA CYS A 44 -17.67 -4.70 -2.69
C CYS A 44 -17.58 -4.97 -1.18
N ASN A 45 -18.30 -5.98 -0.68
CA ASN A 45 -18.24 -6.35 0.75
C ASN A 45 -16.84 -6.79 1.18
N ARG A 46 -16.15 -7.58 0.35
CA ARG A 46 -14.78 -8.03 0.65
C ARG A 46 -13.80 -6.88 0.59
N LEU A 47 -13.77 -6.13 -0.52
CA LEU A 47 -12.80 -5.06 -0.72
C LEU A 47 -12.99 -3.90 0.26
N ASN A 48 -14.23 -3.47 0.53
CA ASN A 48 -14.49 -2.35 1.45
C ASN A 48 -13.96 -2.62 2.87
N ALA A 49 -13.93 -3.89 3.30
CA ALA A 49 -13.36 -4.26 4.59
C ALA A 49 -11.83 -4.08 4.66
N TYR A 50 -11.13 -4.13 3.52
CA TYR A 50 -9.66 -4.04 3.44
C TYR A 50 -9.14 -2.67 2.99
N ILE A 51 -9.96 -1.83 2.32
CA ILE A 51 -9.54 -0.52 1.83
C ILE A 51 -9.07 0.40 2.97
N LEU A 52 -9.82 0.45 4.08
CA LEU A 52 -9.45 1.29 5.22
C LEU A 52 -8.20 0.76 5.96
N PRO A 53 -8.08 -0.55 6.28
CA PRO A 53 -6.86 -1.12 6.82
C PRO A 53 -5.61 -0.87 5.96
N GLU A 54 -5.70 -1.01 4.64
CA GLU A 54 -4.57 -0.77 3.72
C GLU A 54 -4.06 0.67 3.83
N ALA A 55 -4.97 1.64 3.73
CA ALA A 55 -4.62 3.06 3.86
C ALA A 55 -4.09 3.40 5.25
N ALA A 56 -4.66 2.81 6.31
CA ALA A 56 -4.22 3.04 7.69
C ALA A 56 -2.80 2.51 7.93
N VAL A 57 -2.49 1.30 7.44
CA VAL A 57 -1.16 0.69 7.58
C VAL A 57 -0.11 1.46 6.79
N HIS A 58 -0.42 1.91 5.57
CA HIS A 58 0.47 2.77 4.78
C HIS A 58 0.69 4.14 5.44
N GLY A 59 -0.38 4.75 5.98
CA GLY A 59 -0.32 6.01 6.71
C GLY A 59 0.52 5.91 7.98
N PHE A 60 0.36 4.82 8.74
CA PHE A 60 1.16 4.55 9.92
C PHE A 60 2.65 4.43 9.58
N LEU A 61 3.00 3.69 8.52
CA LEU A 61 4.40 3.58 8.09
C LEU A 61 4.98 4.95 7.69
N THR A 62 4.21 5.74 6.95
CA THR A 62 4.66 7.08 6.53
C THR A 62 4.84 8.02 7.73
N PHE A 63 3.96 7.92 8.74
CA PHE A 63 4.08 8.66 9.99
C PHE A 63 5.33 8.27 10.79
N LEU A 64 5.69 6.99 10.81
CA LEU A 64 6.95 6.55 11.43
C LEU A 64 8.18 7.16 10.73
N PHE A 65 8.18 7.24 9.39
CA PHE A 65 9.27 7.91 8.67
C PHE A 65 9.33 9.41 8.96
N LEU A 66 8.19 10.06 9.20
CA LEU A 66 8.14 11.47 9.60
C LEU A 66 8.81 11.71 10.96
N ILE A 67 8.44 10.93 12.00
CA ILE A 67 8.99 11.11 13.35
C ILE A 67 10.50 10.83 13.38
N ASN A 68 10.96 9.84 12.62
CA ASN A 68 12.37 9.48 12.58
C ASN A 68 13.19 10.35 11.60
N GLY A 69 12.57 11.27 10.85
CA GLY A 69 13.28 12.21 9.98
C GLY A 69 13.82 11.64 8.67
N TYR A 70 13.27 10.53 8.17
CA TYR A 70 13.68 9.94 6.89
C TYR A 70 13.00 10.62 5.71
N TRP A 71 13.53 11.78 5.32
CA TRP A 71 12.94 12.65 4.29
C TRP A 71 12.78 11.98 2.92
N VAL A 72 13.76 11.18 2.47
CA VAL A 72 13.67 10.51 1.16
C VAL A 72 12.53 9.50 1.15
N ALA A 73 12.44 8.63 2.16
CA ALA A 73 11.35 7.67 2.29
C ALA A 73 10.00 8.39 2.41
N LEU A 74 9.93 9.49 3.17
CA LEU A 74 8.72 10.28 3.32
C LEU A 74 8.24 10.87 1.99
N ILE A 75 9.11 11.54 1.25
CA ILE A 75 8.78 12.17 -0.04
C ILE A 75 8.26 11.13 -1.03
N LEU A 76 8.86 9.94 -1.02
CA LEU A 76 8.44 8.84 -1.87
C LEU A 76 7.04 8.29 -1.52
N ASN A 77 6.63 8.30 -0.24
CA ASN A 77 5.30 7.85 0.20
C ASN A 77 4.20 8.91 0.07
N LEU A 78 4.55 10.20 0.11
CA LEU A 78 3.58 11.30 0.07
C LEU A 78 2.57 11.25 -1.10
N PRO A 79 2.94 10.92 -2.35
CA PRO A 79 1.99 10.87 -3.45
C PRO A 79 0.87 9.85 -3.23
N LEU A 80 1.23 8.64 -2.76
CA LEU A 80 0.24 7.60 -2.49
C LEU A 80 -0.58 7.92 -1.23
N LEU A 81 0.07 8.43 -0.18
CA LEU A 81 -0.61 8.85 1.04
C LEU A 81 -1.64 9.95 0.75
N GLY A 82 -1.25 11.00 0.02
CA GLY A 82 -2.14 12.10 -0.34
C GLY A 82 -3.33 11.64 -1.18
N TYR A 83 -3.10 10.68 -2.09
CA TYR A 83 -4.17 10.06 -2.86
C TYR A 83 -5.16 9.29 -1.97
N ASN A 84 -4.65 8.48 -1.04
CA ASN A 84 -5.48 7.72 -0.10
C ASN A 84 -6.25 8.65 0.87
N ILE A 85 -5.61 9.70 1.40
CA ILE A 85 -6.25 10.68 2.27
C ILE A 85 -7.39 11.38 1.53
N LYS A 86 -7.16 11.86 0.31
CA LYS A 86 -8.19 12.51 -0.49
C LYS A 86 -9.41 11.60 -0.68
N LYS A 87 -9.18 10.31 -0.99
CA LYS A 87 -10.24 9.33 -1.18
C LYS A 87 -11.06 9.06 0.10
N ILE A 88 -10.40 9.07 1.25
CA ILE A 88 -11.06 8.92 2.56
C ILE A 88 -11.88 10.16 2.90
N VAL A 89 -11.30 11.36 2.75
CA VAL A 89 -11.96 12.65 3.04
C VAL A 89 -13.18 12.87 2.14
N ASP A 90 -13.06 12.55 0.85
CA ASP A 90 -14.15 12.66 -0.12
C ASP A 90 -15.21 11.55 0.05
N ASN A 91 -15.04 10.62 1.01
CA ASN A 91 -15.89 9.43 1.21
C ASN A 91 -16.06 8.56 -0.05
N THR A 92 -15.13 8.66 -1.01
CA THR A 92 -15.13 7.91 -2.27
C THR A 92 -14.32 6.61 -2.19
N HIS A 93 -13.94 6.20 -0.97
CA HIS A 93 -13.19 4.98 -0.72
C HIS A 93 -14.07 3.73 -0.75
N LEU A 94 -15.38 3.87 -0.55
CA LEU A 94 -16.34 2.76 -0.61
C LEU A 94 -16.70 2.44 -2.06
N LEU A 95 -16.64 1.16 -2.40
CA LEU A 95 -17.11 0.63 -3.67
C LEU A 95 -18.62 0.43 -3.63
N ASP A 96 -19.29 0.89 -4.68
CA ASP A 96 -20.73 0.71 -4.91
C ASP A 96 -20.96 -0.36 -5.98
N ALA A 97 -21.69 -1.42 -5.63
CA ALA A 97 -22.00 -2.55 -6.50
C ALA A 97 -22.80 -2.16 -7.75
N THR A 98 -23.51 -1.04 -7.74
CA THR A 98 -24.28 -0.55 -8.90
C THR A 98 -23.40 0.16 -9.94
N GLU A 99 -22.30 0.79 -9.51
CA GLU A 99 -21.39 1.53 -10.39
C GLU A 99 -20.08 0.79 -10.68
N ILE A 100 -19.79 -0.31 -9.98
CA ILE A 100 -18.50 -0.99 -10.01
C ILE A 100 -18.10 -1.43 -11.41
N PHE A 101 -19.03 -1.97 -12.21
CA PHE A 101 -18.76 -2.38 -13.58
C PHE A 101 -18.41 -1.19 -14.49
N ARG A 102 -19.08 -0.05 -14.31
CA ARG A 102 -18.82 1.18 -15.08
C ARG A 102 -17.44 1.76 -14.80
N LYS A 103 -16.97 1.65 -13.54
CA LYS A 103 -15.67 2.17 -13.09
C LYS A 103 -14.59 1.10 -12.96
N LEU A 104 -14.86 -0.14 -13.37
CA LEU A 104 -13.98 -1.30 -13.12
C LEU A 104 -12.56 -1.07 -13.65
N ASN A 105 -12.44 -0.58 -14.88
CA ASN A 105 -11.15 -0.31 -15.50
C ASN A 105 -10.35 0.76 -14.73
N VAL A 106 -11.04 1.75 -14.14
CA VAL A 106 -10.40 2.79 -13.32
C VAL A 106 -9.87 2.19 -12.01
N HIS A 107 -10.69 1.41 -11.30
CA HIS A 107 -10.31 0.78 -10.03
C HIS A 107 -9.22 -0.29 -10.20
N LYS A 108 -9.30 -1.08 -11.28
CA LYS A 108 -8.27 -2.06 -11.64
C LYS A 108 -6.94 -1.36 -11.94
N LYS A 109 -6.96 -0.28 -12.73
CA LYS A 109 -5.77 0.52 -13.01
C LYS A 109 -5.19 1.15 -11.75
N GLU A 110 -6.03 1.67 -10.86
CA GLU A 110 -5.61 2.19 -9.55
C GLU A 110 -4.89 1.10 -8.73
N SER A 111 -5.49 -0.08 -8.60
CA SER A 111 -4.91 -1.24 -7.92
C SER A 111 -3.56 -1.63 -8.52
N PHE A 112 -3.44 -1.63 -9.85
CA PHE A 112 -2.20 -1.98 -10.54
C PHE A 112 -1.09 -0.93 -10.34
N ILE A 113 -1.45 0.36 -10.32
CA ILE A 113 -0.50 1.44 -10.01
C ILE A 113 -0.03 1.33 -8.56
N LYS A 114 -0.93 1.06 -7.61
CA LYS A 114 -0.58 0.83 -6.21
C LYS A 114 0.32 -0.40 -6.05
N LEU A 115 0.05 -1.48 -6.78
CA LEU A 115 0.88 -2.67 -6.81
C LEU A 115 2.31 -2.35 -7.27
N ALA A 116 2.45 -1.65 -8.40
CA ALA A 116 3.75 -1.23 -8.92
C ALA A 116 4.51 -0.32 -7.94
N PHE A 117 3.79 0.61 -7.30
CA PHE A 117 4.35 1.48 -6.27
C PHE A 117 4.91 0.67 -5.08
N HIS A 118 4.10 -0.23 -4.50
CA HIS A 118 4.55 -1.06 -3.38
C HIS A 118 5.70 -1.98 -3.76
N LEU A 119 5.74 -2.48 -5.00
CA LEU A 119 6.85 -3.28 -5.50
C LEU A 119 8.16 -2.48 -5.56
N ILE A 120 8.12 -1.26 -6.08
CA ILE A 120 9.30 -0.37 -6.13
C ILE A 120 9.74 0.00 -4.71
N MET A 121 8.79 0.36 -3.83
CA MET A 121 9.09 0.68 -2.43
C MET A 121 9.66 -0.51 -1.66
N PHE A 122 9.26 -1.74 -1.99
CA PHE A 122 9.79 -2.94 -1.37
C PHE A 122 11.30 -3.04 -1.55
N PHE A 123 11.79 -2.88 -2.80
CA PHE A 123 13.22 -2.90 -3.08
C PHE A 123 13.96 -1.71 -2.46
N PHE A 124 13.32 -0.52 -2.45
CA PHE A 124 13.89 0.66 -1.79
C PHE A 124 14.09 0.45 -0.27
N TYR A 125 13.09 -0.09 0.43
CA TYR A 125 13.19 -0.38 1.86
C TYR A 125 14.20 -1.50 2.14
N LEU A 126 14.23 -2.53 1.30
CA LEU A 126 15.20 -3.62 1.41
C LEU A 126 16.63 -3.12 1.24
N TYR A 127 16.88 -2.26 0.24
CA TYR A 127 18.17 -1.61 0.04
C TYR A 127 18.55 -0.74 1.26
N SER A 128 17.62 0.09 1.74
CA SER A 128 17.87 0.98 2.88
C SER A 128 18.16 0.20 4.16
N MET A 129 17.48 -0.94 4.38
CA MET A 129 17.74 -1.87 5.47
C MET A 129 19.15 -2.45 5.40
N ILE A 130 19.59 -2.92 4.21
CA ILE A 130 20.93 -3.47 4.02
C ILE A 130 21.99 -2.41 4.29
N VAL A 131 21.80 -1.18 3.78
CA VAL A 131 22.74 -0.08 4.01
C VAL A 131 22.83 0.26 5.51
N ALA A 132 21.70 0.28 6.22
CA ALA A 132 21.69 0.49 7.67
C ALA A 132 22.46 -0.62 8.41
N LEU A 133 22.24 -1.89 8.05
CA LEU A 133 22.95 -3.03 8.65
C LEU A 133 24.47 -2.98 8.40
N ILE A 134 24.90 -2.64 7.18
CA ILE A 134 26.33 -2.52 6.86
C ILE A 134 26.99 -1.38 7.65
N ARG A 135 26.27 -0.26 7.84
CA ARG A 135 26.75 0.86 8.66
C ARG A 135 26.87 0.51 10.13
N ASP A 136 25.97 -0.32 10.64
CA ASP A 136 26.04 -0.82 12.02
C ASP A 136 27.23 -1.75 12.23
N GLU A 137 27.59 -2.57 11.23
CA GLU A 137 28.76 -3.45 11.30
C GLU A 137 30.09 -2.70 11.23
N SER A 138 30.12 -1.55 10.55
CA SER A 138 31.33 -0.74 10.38
C SER A 138 31.56 0.29 11.50
N SER A 139 30.61 0.43 12.44
CA SER A 139 30.67 1.34 13.59
C SER A 139 31.09 0.63 14.87
#